data_AF-A0A1D2XAK0-F1
#
_entry.id   AF-A0A1D2XAK0-F1
#
_cell.length_a   1.000
_cell.length_b   1.000
_cell.length_c   1.000
_cell.angle_alpha   90.00
_cell.angle_beta   90.00
_cell.angle_gamma   90.00
#
_symmetry.space_group_name_H-M   'P 1'
#
loop_
_entity.id
_entity.type
_entity.pdbx_description
1 polymer ?
#
loop_
_entity_poly.entity_id
_entity_poly.type
_entity_poly.pdbx_seq_one_letter_code
_entity_poly.pdbx_strand_id
1 'polypeptide(L)'
;MKWINHVLIAGSVTAVYDVRLVPPTIIGATAPDWMEWVLKFLGRPVKHRTVTHYLSVWFLAWMAAIFLMPEGLVSTLIMAFCWGGVTHILTDAMTVSGVPLSPYSDRRFHLFGGRFRTGEPVEYGIAAVVVFSCIGLMTLMPNGSWAPFFYDWAGYYETGVIDGYEWRVNRFRIF
;
A
#
# COMPACT_ATOMS: atom_id res chain seq x y z
N MET A 1 1.62 -11.83 -8.71
CA MET A 1 0.77 -11.37 -9.83
C MET A 1 1.67 -10.59 -10.78
N LYS A 2 1.14 -9.92 -11.80
CA LYS A 2 1.92 -8.90 -12.52
C LYS A 2 2.09 -7.63 -11.68
N TRP A 3 3.23 -6.96 -11.86
CA TRP A 3 3.59 -5.68 -11.22
C TRP A 3 2.46 -4.63 -11.28
N ILE A 4 1.76 -4.53 -12.42
CA ILE A 4 0.65 -3.59 -12.57
C ILE A 4 -0.48 -3.85 -11.57
N ASN A 5 -0.79 -5.10 -11.26
CA ASN A 5 -1.86 -5.44 -10.31
C ASN A 5 -1.42 -5.15 -8.88
N HIS A 6 -0.14 -5.37 -8.56
CA HIS A 6 0.44 -4.97 -7.27
C HIS A 6 0.29 -3.46 -7.05
N VAL A 7 0.66 -2.65 -8.05
CA VAL A 7 0.54 -1.19 -8.03
C VAL A 7 -0.91 -0.73 -7.92
N LEU A 8 -1.82 -1.30 -8.72
CA LEU A 8 -3.24 -0.94 -8.71
C LEU A 8 -3.91 -1.25 -7.38
N ILE A 9 -3.70 -2.45 -6.83
CA ILE A 9 -4.29 -2.87 -5.56
C ILE A 9 -3.73 -2.04 -4.41
N ALA A 10 -2.40 -1.91 -4.32
CA ALA A 10 -1.76 -1.15 -3.25
C ALA A 10 -2.16 0.33 -3.30
N GLY A 11 -2.10 0.94 -4.49
CA GLY A 11 -2.43 2.34 -4.69
C GLY A 11 -3.90 2.65 -4.41
N SER A 12 -4.83 1.82 -4.89
CA SER A 12 -6.27 2.05 -4.65
C SER A 12 -6.65 1.92 -3.17
N VAL A 13 -6.12 0.91 -2.47
CA VAL A 13 -6.38 0.73 -1.03
C VAL A 13 -5.81 1.89 -0.23
N THR A 14 -4.59 2.35 -0.55
CA THR A 14 -4.01 3.53 0.11
C THR A 14 -4.78 4.80 -0.20
N ALA A 15 -5.28 4.98 -1.43
CA ALA A 15 -6.02 6.18 -1.84
C ALA A 15 -7.33 6.37 -1.08
N VAL A 16 -7.96 5.30 -0.58
CA VAL A 16 -9.13 5.39 0.31
C VAL A 16 -8.78 6.10 1.62
N TYR A 17 -7.56 5.90 2.12
CA TYR A 17 -7.10 6.52 3.35
C TYR A 17 -6.46 7.90 3.10
N ASP A 18 -5.49 7.96 2.20
CA ASP A 18 -4.76 9.18 1.86
C ASP A 18 -4.06 9.05 0.50
N VAL A 19 -4.48 9.87 -0.46
CA VAL A 19 -3.91 9.91 -1.81
C VAL A 19 -2.43 10.33 -1.82
N ARG A 20 -1.97 11.17 -0.87
CA ARG A 20 -0.55 11.59 -0.79
C ARG A 20 0.37 10.42 -0.40
N LEU A 21 -0.16 9.34 0.16
CA LEU A 21 0.61 8.13 0.52
C LEU A 21 0.69 7.11 -0.60
N VAL A 22 -0.01 7.32 -1.72
CA VAL A 22 0.02 6.41 -2.86
C VAL A 22 1.45 6.25 -3.43
N PRO A 23 2.24 7.31 -3.66
CA PRO A 23 3.61 7.16 -4.16
C PRO A 23 4.52 6.28 -3.28
N PRO A 24 4.69 6.52 -1.96
CA PRO A 24 5.52 5.64 -1.13
C PRO A 24 4.96 4.22 -1.06
N THR A 25 3.63 4.04 -1.06
CA THR A 25 3.03 2.70 -1.14
C THR A 25 3.35 1.98 -2.45
N ILE A 26 3.32 2.63 -3.61
CA ILE A 26 3.68 2.01 -4.89
C ILE A 26 5.15 1.56 -4.92
N ILE A 27 6.04 2.38 -4.36
CA ILE A 27 7.46 2.03 -4.24
C ILE A 27 7.61 0.79 -3.35
N GLY A 28 6.88 0.73 -2.23
CA GLY A 28 6.83 -0.42 -1.35
C GLY A 28 6.22 -1.67 -1.98
N ALA A 29 5.14 -1.50 -2.76
CA ALA A 29 4.43 -2.58 -3.44
C ALA A 29 5.22 -3.19 -4.60
N THR A 30 6.34 -2.61 -4.99
CA THR A 30 7.26 -3.19 -5.96
C THR A 30 8.60 -3.60 -5.33
N ALA A 31 8.81 -3.26 -4.05
CA ALA A 31 10.06 -3.49 -3.34
C ALA A 31 10.48 -4.95 -3.20
N PRO A 32 9.58 -5.90 -2.86
CA PRO A 32 9.97 -7.30 -2.78
C PRO A 32 10.66 -7.82 -4.05
N ASP A 33 10.28 -7.32 -5.23
CA ASP A 33 10.85 -7.74 -6.52
C ASP A 33 12.18 -7.03 -6.83
N TRP A 34 12.22 -5.70 -6.77
CA TRP A 34 13.45 -4.98 -7.12
C TRP A 34 14.55 -5.16 -6.06
N MET A 35 14.20 -5.48 -4.81
CA MET A 35 15.19 -5.86 -3.79
C MET A 35 15.95 -7.13 -4.18
N GLU A 36 15.33 -8.06 -4.91
CA GLU A 36 16.03 -9.24 -5.45
C GLU A 36 17.07 -8.84 -6.50
N TRP A 37 16.74 -7.85 -7.34
CA TRP A 37 17.69 -7.31 -8.32
C TRP A 37 18.86 -6.60 -7.65
N VAL A 38 18.59 -5.82 -6.60
CA VAL A 38 19.63 -5.19 -5.78
C VAL A 38 20.53 -6.24 -5.15
N LEU A 39 19.97 -7.27 -4.53
CA LEU A 39 20.75 -8.36 -3.93
C LEU A 39 21.58 -9.12 -4.98
N LYS A 40 21.01 -9.39 -6.16
CA LYS A 40 21.73 -9.98 -7.29
C LYS A 40 22.88 -9.09 -7.75
N PHE A 41 22.68 -7.77 -7.84
CA PHE A 41 23.72 -6.81 -8.20
C PHE A 41 24.85 -6.77 -7.17
N LEU A 42 24.52 -6.91 -5.88
CA LEU A 42 25.48 -7.02 -4.77
C LEU A 42 26.15 -8.41 -4.67
N GLY A 43 25.97 -9.30 -5.66
CA GLY A 43 26.57 -10.63 -5.68
C GLY A 43 25.92 -11.66 -4.76
N ARG A 44 24.72 -11.39 -4.26
CA ARG A 44 23.94 -12.29 -3.37
C ARG A 44 22.60 -12.66 -4.02
N PRO A 45 22.60 -13.43 -5.14
CA PRO A 45 21.36 -13.78 -5.81
C PRO A 45 20.44 -14.58 -4.88
N VAL A 46 19.19 -14.14 -4.78
CA VAL A 46 18.13 -14.85 -4.06
C VAL A 46 17.10 -15.36 -5.06
N LYS A 47 16.47 -16.49 -4.73
CA LYS A 47 15.39 -17.05 -5.55
C LYS A 47 14.15 -16.16 -5.42
N HIS A 48 13.47 -15.91 -6.54
CA HIS A 48 12.24 -15.14 -6.53
C HIS A 48 11.20 -15.70 -5.55
N ARG A 49 10.50 -14.82 -4.83
CA ARG A 49 9.51 -15.16 -3.78
C ARG A 49 10.09 -15.98 -2.63
N THR A 50 11.29 -15.62 -2.19
CA THR A 50 11.91 -16.20 -0.98
C THR A 50 12.20 -15.13 0.05
N VAL A 51 13.46 -14.73 0.18
CA VAL A 51 13.97 -13.92 1.29
C VAL A 51 13.32 -12.53 1.34
N THR A 52 13.05 -11.92 0.18
CA THR A 52 12.41 -10.59 0.08
C THR A 52 10.89 -10.64 0.24
N HIS A 53 10.30 -11.83 0.28
CA HIS A 53 8.84 -12.06 0.25
C HIS A 53 8.32 -12.70 1.54
N TYR A 54 9.04 -12.59 2.66
CA TYR A 54 8.53 -13.04 3.95
C TYR A 54 7.39 -12.14 4.42
N LEU A 55 6.17 -12.69 4.48
CA LEU A 55 4.99 -11.94 4.95
C LEU A 55 5.22 -11.36 6.35
N SER A 56 5.81 -12.15 7.26
CA SER A 56 6.09 -11.71 8.62
C SER A 56 7.00 -10.50 8.68
N VAL A 57 8.02 -10.40 7.79
CA VAL A 57 8.98 -9.30 7.83
C VAL A 57 8.29 -7.99 7.44
N TRP A 58 7.53 -7.99 6.35
CA TRP A 58 6.81 -6.81 5.90
C TRP A 58 5.69 -6.40 6.84
N PHE A 59 4.94 -7.38 7.36
CA PHE A 59 3.87 -7.12 8.31
C PHE A 59 4.43 -6.57 9.64
N LEU A 60 5.50 -7.15 10.17
CA LEU A 60 6.14 -6.65 11.40
C LEU A 60 6.78 -5.28 11.18
N ALA A 61 7.37 -5.01 10.01
CA ALA A 61 7.91 -3.70 9.67
C ALA A 61 6.79 -2.64 9.61
N TRP A 62 5.63 -2.98 9.02
CA TRP A 62 4.46 -2.12 9.01
C TRP A 62 3.93 -1.84 10.42
N MET A 63 3.81 -2.88 11.26
CA MET A 63 3.42 -2.75 12.67
C MET A 63 4.43 -1.90 13.47
N ALA A 64 5.73 -2.10 13.26
CA ALA A 64 6.77 -1.32 13.92
C ALA A 64 6.69 0.17 13.51
N ALA A 65 6.42 0.46 12.24
CA ALA A 65 6.23 1.82 11.78
C ALA A 65 5.03 2.52 12.43
N ILE A 66 3.96 1.79 12.75
CA ILE A 66 2.78 2.32 13.45
C ILE A 66 3.04 2.52 14.94
N PHE A 67 3.63 1.53 15.62
CA PHE A 67 3.63 1.49 17.09
C PHE A 67 4.95 1.91 17.75
N LEU A 68 6.07 1.85 17.04
CA LEU A 68 7.40 2.06 17.63
C LEU A 68 8.07 3.34 17.16
N MET A 69 7.64 3.89 16.02
CA MET A 69 8.22 5.12 15.49
C MET A 69 7.51 6.36 16.03
N PRO A 70 8.24 7.45 16.31
CA PRO A 70 7.61 8.74 16.61
C PRO A 70 6.72 9.21 15.46
N GLU A 71 5.57 9.77 15.78
CA GLU A 71 4.66 10.35 14.78
C GLU A 71 5.36 11.47 13.99
N GLY A 72 5.22 11.45 12.67
CA GLY A 72 5.80 12.45 11.79
C GLY A 72 5.91 11.98 10.35
N LEU A 73 6.39 12.86 9.47
CA LEU A 73 6.46 12.58 8.03
C LEU A 73 7.21 11.29 7.72
N VAL A 74 8.36 11.07 8.35
CA VAL A 74 9.21 9.90 8.07
C VAL A 74 8.52 8.60 8.45
N SER A 75 7.90 8.53 9.64
CA SER A 75 7.18 7.32 10.08
C SER A 75 5.97 7.05 9.21
N THR A 76 5.22 8.08 8.80
CA THR A 76 4.09 7.92 7.86
C THR A 76 4.54 7.40 6.49
N LEU A 77 5.65 7.91 5.94
CA LEU A 77 6.19 7.43 4.67
C LEU A 77 6.69 5.98 4.76
N ILE A 78 7.37 5.62 5.85
CA ILE A 78 7.82 4.24 6.09
C ILE A 78 6.63 3.31 6.28
N MET A 79 5.60 3.72 7.04
CA MET A 79 4.37 2.96 7.20
C MET A 79 3.71 2.70 5.84
N ALA A 80 3.54 3.74 5.01
CA ALA A 80 2.94 3.61 3.68
C ALA A 80 3.77 2.69 2.75
N PHE A 81 5.10 2.78 2.81
CA PHE A 81 6.00 1.90 2.08
C PHE A 81 5.88 0.44 2.55
N CYS A 82 5.91 0.19 3.86
CA CYS A 82 5.76 -1.16 4.41
C CYS A 82 4.38 -1.75 4.09
N TRP A 83 3.31 -0.93 4.11
CA TRP A 83 1.98 -1.33 3.67
C TRP A 83 1.98 -1.79 2.21
N GLY A 84 2.67 -1.07 1.33
CA GLY A 84 2.90 -1.50 -0.04
C GLY A 84 3.48 -2.90 -0.13
N GLY A 85 4.57 -3.18 0.58
CA GLY A 85 5.17 -4.52 0.57
C GLY A 85 4.28 -5.60 1.18
N VAL A 86 3.47 -5.28 2.20
CA VAL A 86 2.44 -6.19 2.73
C VAL A 86 1.44 -6.55 1.63
N THR A 87 0.86 -5.56 0.95
CA THR A 87 -0.13 -5.80 -0.10
C THR A 87 0.46 -6.60 -1.27
N HIS A 88 1.73 -6.34 -1.66
CA HIS A 88 2.45 -7.15 -2.65
C HIS A 88 2.46 -8.63 -2.25
N ILE A 89 2.90 -8.94 -1.04
CA ILE A 89 3.00 -10.32 -0.58
C ILE A 89 1.63 -10.99 -0.46
N LEU A 90 0.61 -10.28 0.01
CA LEU A 90 -0.76 -10.80 0.05
C LEU A 90 -1.25 -11.14 -1.36
N THR A 91 -0.99 -10.27 -2.34
CA THR A 91 -1.38 -10.54 -3.73
C THR A 91 -0.61 -11.71 -4.36
N ASP A 92 0.66 -11.88 -4.02
CA ASP A 92 1.44 -13.05 -4.42
C ASP A 92 0.99 -14.35 -3.72
N ALA A 93 0.54 -14.27 -2.47
CA ALA A 93 -0.03 -15.39 -1.74
C ALA A 93 -1.28 -15.94 -2.41
N MET A 94 -2.03 -15.13 -3.16
CA MET A 94 -3.19 -15.62 -3.91
C MET A 94 -2.81 -16.55 -5.09
N THR A 95 -1.53 -16.57 -5.49
CA THR A 95 -1.07 -17.37 -6.63
C THR A 95 -0.67 -18.80 -6.25
N VAL A 96 -0.59 -19.68 -7.25
CA VAL A 96 -0.15 -21.09 -7.09
C VAL A 96 1.24 -21.21 -6.46
N SER A 97 2.12 -20.23 -6.67
CA SER A 97 3.46 -20.28 -6.06
C SER A 97 3.44 -19.98 -4.56
N GLY A 98 2.46 -19.21 -4.10
CA GLY A 98 2.38 -18.70 -2.73
C GLY A 98 3.62 -17.89 -2.32
N VAL A 99 3.72 -17.65 -1.02
CA VAL A 99 4.82 -16.89 -0.40
C VAL A 99 5.24 -17.54 0.91
N PRO A 100 6.49 -17.40 1.36
CA PRO A 100 6.87 -17.90 2.68
C PRO A 100 6.28 -17.00 3.78
N LEU A 101 5.73 -17.60 4.84
CA LEU A 101 5.17 -16.82 5.95
C LEU A 101 6.28 -16.11 6.72
N SER A 102 7.38 -16.79 7.00
CA SER A 102 8.51 -16.31 7.79
C SER A 102 9.83 -16.97 7.34
N PRO A 103 11.00 -16.48 7.78
CA PRO A 103 12.31 -17.05 7.43
C PRO A 103 12.47 -18.54 7.77
N TYR A 104 11.74 -19.01 8.78
CA TYR A 104 11.79 -20.39 9.27
C TYR A 104 10.61 -21.24 8.77
N SER A 105 9.86 -20.75 7.78
CA SER A 105 8.68 -21.43 7.29
C SER A 105 9.03 -22.44 6.20
N ASP A 106 8.80 -23.72 6.47
CA ASP A 106 8.97 -24.80 5.49
C ASP A 106 7.79 -24.90 4.51
N ARG A 107 6.66 -24.23 4.82
CA ARG A 107 5.42 -24.27 4.02
C ARG A 107 5.13 -22.92 3.39
N ARG A 108 4.51 -22.95 2.21
CA ARG A 108 4.05 -21.76 1.50
C ARG A 108 2.68 -21.34 2.04
N PHE A 109 2.56 -20.06 2.32
CA PHE A 109 1.30 -19.39 2.62
C PHE A 109 0.57 -19.09 1.31
N HIS A 110 -0.70 -19.48 1.28
CA HIS A 110 -1.59 -19.25 0.15
C HIS A 110 -2.90 -18.62 0.62
N LEU A 111 -3.34 -17.58 -0.09
CA LEU A 111 -4.69 -17.06 0.01
C LEU A 111 -5.57 -17.71 -1.06
N PHE A 112 -6.85 -17.95 -0.74
CA PHE A 112 -7.80 -18.62 -1.63
C PHE A 112 -7.33 -19.99 -2.16
N GLY A 113 -6.49 -20.68 -1.39
CA GLY A 113 -5.89 -21.96 -1.76
C GLY A 113 -4.89 -21.90 -2.91
N GLY A 114 -4.40 -20.71 -3.29
CA GLY A 114 -3.36 -20.56 -4.31
C GLY A 114 -3.83 -20.98 -5.70
N ARG A 115 -5.06 -20.68 -6.08
CA ARG A 115 -5.65 -21.18 -7.34
C ARG A 115 -5.36 -20.31 -8.56
N PHE A 116 -4.86 -19.09 -8.37
CA PHE A 116 -4.66 -18.16 -9.48
C PHE A 116 -3.26 -18.31 -10.09
N ARG A 117 -3.17 -18.33 -11.42
CA ARG A 117 -1.86 -18.26 -12.10
C ARG A 117 -1.57 -16.83 -12.51
N THR A 118 -0.30 -16.44 -12.39
CA THR A 118 0.16 -15.13 -12.84
C THR A 118 -0.14 -14.95 -14.33
N GLY A 119 -0.74 -13.82 -14.71
CA GLY A 119 -1.11 -13.51 -16.09
C GLY A 119 -2.46 -14.03 -16.57
N GLU A 120 -3.20 -14.80 -15.76
CA GLU A 120 -4.57 -15.19 -16.10
C GLU A 120 -5.55 -14.01 -15.99
N PRO A 121 -6.64 -13.96 -16.78
CA PRO A 121 -7.62 -12.87 -16.70
C PRO A 121 -8.16 -12.59 -15.27
N VAL A 122 -8.15 -13.61 -14.41
CA VAL A 122 -8.59 -13.52 -13.02
C VAL A 122 -7.77 -12.51 -12.20
N GLU A 123 -6.46 -12.34 -12.43
CA GLU A 123 -5.66 -11.35 -11.68
C GLU A 123 -6.13 -9.92 -11.95
N TYR A 124 -6.52 -9.63 -13.20
CA TYR A 124 -7.06 -8.33 -13.60
C TYR A 124 -8.48 -8.13 -13.07
N GLY A 125 -9.29 -9.19 -13.04
CA GLY A 125 -10.60 -9.17 -12.42
C GLY A 125 -10.54 -8.82 -10.94
N ILE A 126 -9.61 -9.42 -10.18
CA ILE A 126 -9.40 -9.10 -8.76
C ILE A 126 -8.95 -7.64 -8.60
N ALA A 127 -7.96 -7.20 -9.39
CA ALA A 127 -7.50 -5.81 -9.32
C ALA A 127 -8.63 -4.82 -9.64
N ALA A 128 -9.44 -5.08 -10.68
CA ALA A 128 -10.59 -4.26 -11.03
C ALA A 128 -11.62 -4.21 -9.90
N VAL A 129 -11.99 -5.36 -9.32
CA VAL A 129 -12.93 -5.42 -8.18
C VAL A 129 -12.43 -4.58 -7.01
N VAL A 130 -11.15 -4.70 -6.64
CA VAL A 130 -10.56 -3.90 -5.56
C VAL A 130 -10.61 -2.41 -5.90
N VAL A 131 -10.15 -2.01 -7.08
CA VAL A 131 -10.12 -0.60 -7.51
C VAL A 131 -11.52 0.01 -7.52
N PHE A 132 -12.50 -0.66 -8.14
CA PHE A 132 -13.87 -0.14 -8.18
C PHE A 132 -14.54 -0.13 -6.81
N SER A 133 -14.22 -1.10 -5.94
CA SER A 133 -14.68 -1.08 -4.54
C SER A 133 -14.10 0.11 -3.78
N CYS A 134 -12.80 0.40 -3.95
CA CYS A 134 -12.16 1.58 -3.36
C CYS A 134 -12.77 2.89 -3.88
N ILE A 135 -13.01 3.00 -5.20
CA ILE A 135 -13.70 4.16 -5.78
C ILE A 135 -15.10 4.32 -5.18
N GLY A 136 -15.88 3.23 -5.11
CA GLY A 136 -17.21 3.23 -4.51
C GLY A 136 -17.18 3.60 -3.02
N LEU A 137 -16.19 3.13 -2.26
CA LEU A 137 -16.02 3.53 -0.87
C LEU A 137 -15.72 5.03 -0.77
N MET A 138 -14.82 5.56 -1.61
CA MET A 138 -14.50 6.99 -1.63
C MET A 138 -15.72 7.86 -1.98
N THR A 139 -16.63 7.40 -2.83
CA THR A 139 -17.85 8.15 -3.16
C THR A 139 -18.95 8.06 -2.11
N LEU A 140 -18.94 7.02 -1.28
CA LEU A 140 -19.85 6.85 -0.14
C LEU A 140 -19.34 7.56 1.12
N MET A 141 -18.05 7.87 1.19
CA MET A 141 -17.49 8.69 2.27
C MET A 141 -18.01 10.14 2.11
N PRO A 142 -18.52 10.78 3.17
CA PRO A 142 -19.09 12.11 3.05
C PRO A 142 -18.04 13.11 2.56
N ASN A 143 -18.41 13.92 1.56
CA ASN A 143 -17.59 15.03 1.08
C ASN A 143 -17.24 15.94 2.26
N GLY A 144 -15.96 15.95 2.65
CA GLY A 144 -15.43 16.74 3.76
C GLY A 144 -15.14 15.98 5.06
N SER A 145 -15.44 14.69 5.19
CA SER A 145 -15.17 13.96 6.43
C SER A 145 -14.16 12.82 6.25
N TRP A 146 -13.03 13.01 6.95
CA TRP A 146 -12.01 12.02 7.29
C TRP A 146 -10.85 11.79 6.31
N ALA A 147 -10.26 12.89 5.83
CA ALA A 147 -8.80 12.96 5.80
C ALA A 147 -8.36 13.82 7.01
N PRO A 148 -8.08 13.23 8.19
CA PRO A 148 -7.82 13.98 9.42
C PRO A 148 -6.63 14.95 9.35
N PHE A 149 -5.85 14.92 8.26
CA PHE A 149 -4.70 15.79 8.01
C PHE A 149 -4.85 16.68 6.74
N PHE A 150 -6.02 16.63 6.09
CA PHE A 150 -6.25 17.26 4.77
C PHE A 150 -7.62 17.91 4.76
N TYR A 151 -7.72 18.98 5.54
CA TYR A 151 -8.87 19.85 5.47
C TYR A 151 -8.98 20.42 4.05
N ASP A 152 -10.17 20.30 3.46
CA ASP A 152 -10.53 21.03 2.24
C ASP A 152 -10.72 22.50 2.60
N TRP A 153 -9.61 23.20 2.83
CA TRP A 153 -9.63 24.62 3.21
C TRP A 153 -10.35 25.47 2.17
N ALA A 154 -10.26 25.11 0.89
CA ALA A 154 -10.98 25.81 -0.17
C ALA A 154 -12.50 25.61 -0.02
N GLY A 155 -12.95 24.36 0.12
CA GLY A 155 -14.37 24.05 0.35
C GLY A 155 -14.90 24.66 1.65
N TYR A 156 -14.12 24.69 2.73
CA TYR A 156 -14.51 25.33 3.98
C TYR A 156 -14.65 26.85 3.87
N TYR A 157 -13.82 27.50 3.06
CA TYR A 157 -13.94 28.93 2.78
C TYR A 157 -15.17 29.23 1.90
N GLU A 158 -15.40 28.42 0.86
CA GLU A 158 -16.55 28.56 -0.04
C GLU A 158 -17.89 28.33 0.67
N THR A 159 -17.92 27.42 1.65
CA THR A 159 -19.10 27.14 2.48
C THR A 159 -19.27 28.11 3.65
N GLY A 160 -18.32 29.04 3.84
CA GLY A 160 -18.34 30.04 4.91
C GLY A 160 -18.08 29.47 6.30
N VAL A 161 -17.54 28.25 6.39
CA VAL A 161 -17.19 27.59 7.66
C VAL A 161 -15.95 28.23 8.30
N ILE A 162 -15.01 28.70 7.47
CA ILE A 162 -13.80 29.42 7.90
C ILE A 162 -13.72 30.78 7.23
N ASP A 163 -13.00 31.72 7.85
CA ASP A 163 -12.79 33.05 7.29
C ASP A 163 -11.62 33.09 6.28
N GLY A 164 -11.51 34.21 5.55
CA GLY A 164 -10.44 34.39 4.57
C GLY A 164 -9.05 34.54 5.16
N TYR A 165 -8.91 34.77 6.46
CA TYR A 165 -7.61 34.80 7.15
C TYR A 165 -7.16 33.35 7.42
N GLU A 166 -8.03 32.53 7.99
CA GLU A 166 -7.82 31.12 8.30
C GLU A 166 -7.56 30.29 7.03
N TRP A 167 -8.28 30.57 5.94
CA TRP A 167 -7.97 29.97 4.63
C TRP A 167 -6.57 30.32 4.14
N ARG A 168 -6.16 31.61 4.19
CA ARG A 168 -4.84 32.05 3.69
C ARG A 168 -3.69 31.43 4.47
N VAL A 169 -3.85 31.23 5.76
CA VAL A 169 -2.84 30.60 6.63
C VAL A 169 -2.74 29.10 6.36
N ASN A 170 -3.84 28.42 6.08
CA ASN A 170 -3.86 26.96 6.00
C ASN A 170 -3.93 26.38 4.57
N ARG A 171 -4.13 27.20 3.52
CA ARG A 171 -4.30 26.73 2.12
C ARG A 171 -3.13 25.90 1.54
N PHE A 172 -1.93 26.05 2.08
CA PHE A 172 -0.75 25.24 1.70
C PHE A 172 -0.31 24.29 2.79
N ARG A 173 -1.11 24.17 3.86
CA ARG A 173 -0.78 23.37 5.01
C ARG A 173 -1.22 21.94 4.74
N ILE A 174 -0.21 21.10 4.53
CA ILE A 174 -0.35 19.67 4.21
C ILE A 174 -0.43 18.84 5.52
N PHE A 175 -0.25 19.48 6.69
CA PHE A 175 -0.23 18.89 8.04
C PHE A 175 -0.73 19.85 9.14
#